data_AF-A0A0N8PWV3-F1
#
_entry.id   AF-A0A0N8PWV3-F1
#
_cell.length_a   1.000
_cell.length_b   1.000
_cell.length_c   1.000
_cell.angle_alpha   90.00
_cell.angle_beta   90.00
_cell.angle_gamma   90.00
#
_symmetry.space_group_name_H-M   'P 1'
#
loop_
_entity.id
_entity.type
_entity.pdbx_description
1 polymer ?
#
loop_
_entity_poly.entity_id
_entity_poly.type
_entity_poly.pdbx_seq_one_letter_code
_entity_poly.pdbx_strand_id
1 'polypeptide(L)'
;MQLAHKAGIEKALIDVAILDVPSIGLAAQAIRLVKEEFGLPVGGAPSNAILAWKHVKEFGDYAGRLCSAGSAVIMQSLGANFIFYGPIAKSVEVFPACAMADAIIAYAMKRHGIKPRTKNHHFTKYFKSVC
;
A
#
# COMPACT_ATOMS: atom_id res chain seq x y z
N MET A 1 -12.86 -10.84 -13.58
CA MET A 1 -14.14 -10.16 -13.27
C MET A 1 -15.40 -10.96 -13.63
N GLN A 2 -15.50 -11.58 -14.82
CA GLN A 2 -16.73 -12.30 -15.24
C GLN A 2 -17.20 -13.39 -14.26
N LEU A 3 -16.29 -14.23 -13.75
CA LEU A 3 -16.64 -15.26 -12.75
C LEU A 3 -17.12 -14.65 -11.44
N ALA A 4 -16.47 -13.58 -10.97
CA ALA A 4 -16.87 -12.86 -9.76
C ALA A 4 -18.29 -12.29 -9.90
N HIS A 5 -18.62 -11.69 -11.05
CA HIS A 5 -19.97 -11.18 -11.31
C HIS A 5 -21.01 -12.30 -11.36
N LYS A 6 -20.69 -13.44 -12.01
CA LYS A 6 -21.57 -14.62 -12.00
C LYS A 6 -21.83 -15.16 -10.60
N ALA A 7 -20.88 -14.99 -9.68
CA ALA A 7 -21.03 -15.33 -8.26
C ALA A 7 -21.74 -14.23 -7.43
N GLY A 8 -22.21 -13.14 -8.06
CA GLY A 8 -22.89 -12.04 -7.36
C GLY A 8 -21.96 -11.05 -6.64
N ILE A 9 -20.66 -11.05 -6.96
CA ILE A 9 -19.70 -10.11 -6.36
C ILE A 9 -19.74 -8.77 -7.10
N GLU A 10 -20.21 -7.73 -6.43
CA GLU A 10 -20.34 -6.37 -6.98
C GLU A 10 -19.16 -5.44 -6.63
N LYS A 11 -18.48 -5.68 -5.50
CA LYS A 11 -17.42 -4.80 -4.96
C LYS A 11 -16.14 -5.58 -4.74
N ALA A 12 -15.55 -6.05 -5.84
CA ALA A 12 -14.31 -6.80 -5.80
C ALA A 12 -13.13 -5.94 -5.33
N LEU A 13 -12.30 -6.51 -4.46
CA LEU A 13 -10.96 -6.03 -4.14
C LEU A 13 -9.96 -6.92 -4.88
N ILE A 14 -9.07 -6.32 -5.67
CA ILE A 14 -8.06 -7.07 -6.41
C ILE A 14 -6.80 -7.19 -5.54
N ASP A 15 -6.44 -8.41 -5.16
CA ASP A 15 -5.21 -8.72 -4.43
C ASP A 15 -4.14 -9.21 -5.41
N VAL A 16 -3.04 -8.47 -5.55
CA VAL A 16 -1.93 -8.85 -6.43
C VAL A 16 -1.03 -9.86 -5.74
N ALA A 17 -0.65 -10.91 -6.48
CA ALA A 17 0.27 -11.92 -5.98
C ALA A 17 1.67 -11.34 -5.76
N ILE A 18 2.27 -11.65 -4.61
CA ILE A 18 3.64 -11.30 -4.24
C ILE A 18 4.33 -12.58 -3.81
N LEU A 19 5.41 -12.94 -4.51
CA LEU A 19 6.09 -14.22 -4.33
C LEU A 19 7.30 -14.08 -3.39
N ASP A 20 8.07 -13.02 -3.58
CA ASP A 20 9.28 -12.69 -2.84
C ASP A 20 9.53 -11.17 -2.81
N VAL A 21 10.61 -10.75 -2.14
CA VAL A 21 10.92 -9.31 -1.97
C VAL A 21 11.15 -8.60 -3.31
N PRO A 22 11.94 -9.13 -4.27
CA PRO A 22 12.06 -8.52 -5.60
C PRO A 22 10.72 -8.38 -6.33
N SER A 23 9.84 -9.37 -6.23
CA SER A 23 8.53 -9.35 -6.92
C SER A 23 7.58 -8.26 -6.42
N ILE A 24 7.85 -7.64 -5.26
CA ILE A 24 7.07 -6.48 -4.77
C ILE A 24 7.06 -5.36 -5.82
N GLY A 25 8.16 -5.17 -6.56
CA GLY A 25 8.21 -4.21 -7.67
C GLY A 25 7.24 -4.55 -8.80
N LEU A 26 7.16 -5.84 -9.18
CA LEU A 26 6.22 -6.33 -10.20
C LEU A 26 4.77 -6.20 -9.73
N ALA A 27 4.50 -6.56 -8.48
CA ALA A 27 3.19 -6.42 -7.87
C ALA A 27 2.73 -4.96 -7.82
N ALA A 28 3.64 -4.03 -7.51
CA ALA A 28 3.33 -2.60 -7.51
C ALA A 28 3.07 -2.06 -8.94
N GLN A 29 3.73 -2.60 -9.96
CA GLN A 29 3.36 -2.32 -11.35
C GLN A 29 2.00 -2.89 -11.73
N ALA A 30 1.68 -4.12 -11.29
CA ALA A 30 0.37 -4.73 -11.51
C ALA A 30 -0.76 -3.90 -10.85
N ILE A 31 -0.53 -3.36 -9.66
CA ILE A 31 -1.43 -2.38 -9.02
C ILE A 31 -1.74 -1.22 -9.96
N ARG A 32 -0.70 -0.58 -10.51
CA ARG A 32 -0.87 0.56 -11.43
C ARG A 32 -1.69 0.16 -12.66
N LEU A 33 -1.37 -0.97 -13.29
CA LEU A 33 -2.08 -1.48 -14.47
C LEU A 33 -3.55 -1.79 -14.17
N VAL A 34 -3.84 -2.45 -13.05
CA VAL A 34 -5.23 -2.75 -12.66
C VAL A 34 -6.05 -1.47 -12.49
N LYS A 35 -5.45 -0.41 -11.94
CA LYS A 35 -6.12 0.89 -11.80
C LYS A 35 -6.34 1.58 -13.14
N GLU A 36 -5.34 1.57 -14.01
CA GLU A 36 -5.43 2.22 -15.33
C GLU A 36 -6.43 1.51 -16.25
N GLU A 37 -6.46 0.18 -16.24
CA GLU A 37 -7.29 -0.62 -17.14
C GLU A 37 -8.73 -0.84 -16.63
N PHE A 38 -8.89 -1.07 -15.33
CA PHE A 38 -10.18 -1.50 -14.76
C PHE A 38 -10.77 -0.50 -13.75
N GLY A 39 -9.98 0.44 -13.23
CA GLY A 39 -10.41 1.38 -12.20
C GLY A 39 -10.82 0.71 -10.87
N LEU A 40 -10.49 -0.56 -10.68
CA LEU A 40 -10.88 -1.34 -9.49
C LEU A 40 -9.95 -1.07 -8.31
N PRO A 41 -10.45 -1.15 -7.06
CA PRO A 41 -9.60 -1.11 -5.89
C PRO A 41 -8.63 -2.30 -5.89
N VAL A 42 -7.34 -2.01 -5.72
CA VAL A 42 -6.28 -3.02 -5.81
C VAL A 42 -5.26 -2.83 -4.70
N GLY A 43 -4.68 -3.92 -4.22
CA GLY A 43 -3.74 -3.94 -3.10
C GLY A 43 -2.99 -5.25 -3.03
N GLY A 44 -2.29 -5.50 -1.92
CA GLY A 44 -1.72 -6.83 -1.68
C GLY A 44 -0.97 -6.99 -0.36
N ALA A 45 -0.29 -8.13 -0.22
CA ALA A 45 0.32 -8.59 1.03
C ALA A 45 1.87 -8.67 0.98
N PRO A 46 2.60 -7.54 0.93
CA PRO A 46 4.06 -7.56 0.85
C PRO A 46 4.71 -8.11 2.12
N SER A 47 3.99 -8.06 3.25
CA SER A 47 4.46 -8.53 4.55
C SER A 47 4.86 -10.01 4.55
N ASN A 48 4.20 -10.84 3.75
CA ASN A 48 4.53 -12.27 3.62
C ASN A 48 5.91 -12.48 2.99
N ALA A 49 6.24 -11.72 1.94
CA ALA A 49 7.55 -11.77 1.31
C ALA A 49 8.66 -11.30 2.25
N ILE A 50 8.41 -10.24 3.03
CA ILE A 50 9.39 -9.76 4.02
C ILE A 50 9.60 -10.80 5.14
N LEU A 51 8.54 -11.45 5.61
CA LEU A 51 8.63 -12.49 6.63
C LEU A 51 9.40 -13.73 6.13
N ALA A 52 9.25 -14.08 4.85
CA ALA A 52 9.98 -15.19 4.23
C ALA A 52 11.46 -14.88 3.98
N TRP A 53 11.86 -13.60 3.96
CA TRP A 53 13.23 -13.19 3.68
C TRP A 53 14.16 -13.37 4.87
N LYS A 54 14.74 -14.57 5.00
CA LYS A 54 15.59 -14.97 6.15
C LYS A 54 16.81 -14.05 6.37
N HIS A 55 17.43 -13.57 5.30
CA HIS A 55 18.63 -12.73 5.34
C HIS A 55 18.38 -11.31 5.85
N VAL A 56 17.11 -10.88 5.98
CA VAL A 56 16.80 -9.52 6.49
C VAL A 56 17.39 -9.27 7.88
N LYS A 57 17.55 -10.33 8.69
CA LYS A 57 18.12 -10.25 10.05
C LYS A 57 19.61 -9.90 10.07
N GLU A 58 20.33 -10.14 8.98
CA GLU A 58 21.76 -9.79 8.86
C GLU A 58 21.97 -8.27 8.89
N PHE A 59 20.91 -7.49 8.59
CA PHE A 59 20.89 -6.04 8.68
C PHE A 59 20.43 -5.52 10.05
N GLY A 60 20.24 -6.41 11.03
CA GLY A 60 19.81 -6.10 12.40
C GLY A 60 18.32 -6.32 12.66
N ASP A 61 17.94 -6.39 13.95
CA ASP A 61 16.58 -6.74 14.41
C ASP A 61 15.48 -5.75 13.98
N TYR A 62 15.87 -4.54 13.61
CA TYR A 62 14.95 -3.53 13.12
C TYR A 62 14.65 -3.67 11.62
N ALA A 63 15.48 -4.38 10.86
CA ALA A 63 15.42 -4.35 9.40
C ALA A 63 14.11 -4.96 8.87
N GLY A 64 13.66 -6.10 9.40
CA GLY A 64 12.41 -6.72 8.98
C GLY A 64 11.18 -5.82 9.18
N ARG A 65 11.21 -5.00 10.24
CA ARG A 65 10.17 -4.01 10.57
C ARG A 65 10.17 -2.85 9.56
N LEU A 66 11.34 -2.27 9.33
CA LEU A 66 11.50 -1.20 8.33
C LEU A 66 11.17 -1.66 6.91
N CYS A 67 11.60 -2.86 6.50
CA CYS A 67 11.28 -3.41 5.20
C CYS A 67 9.78 -3.73 5.05
N SER A 68 9.10 -4.15 6.13
CA SER A 68 7.64 -4.33 6.13
C SER A 68 6.93 -3.00 5.89
N ALA A 69 7.31 -1.93 6.59
CA ALA A 69 6.73 -0.61 6.39
C ALA A 69 7.10 -0.01 5.01
N GLY A 70 8.36 -0.13 4.60
CA GLY A 70 8.86 0.39 3.32
C GLY A 70 8.20 -0.27 2.10
N SER A 71 8.00 -1.59 2.14
CA SER A 71 7.26 -2.28 1.08
C SER A 71 5.81 -1.82 0.96
N ALA A 72 5.17 -1.52 2.09
CA ALA A 72 3.84 -0.92 2.08
C ALA A 72 3.83 0.49 1.44
N VAL A 73 4.84 1.31 1.73
CA VAL A 73 4.98 2.65 1.12
C VAL A 73 5.21 2.57 -0.38
N ILE A 74 6.01 1.61 -0.87
CA ILE A 74 6.27 1.40 -2.30
C ILE A 74 4.95 1.10 -3.03
N MET A 75 4.15 0.18 -2.52
CA MET A 75 2.87 -0.18 -3.14
C MET A 75 1.85 0.97 -3.11
N GLN A 76 1.76 1.72 -2.00
CA GLN A 76 0.91 2.93 -1.91
C GLN A 76 1.32 3.99 -2.93
N SER A 77 2.63 4.21 -3.10
CA SER A 77 3.16 5.19 -4.07
C SER A 77 2.77 4.87 -5.52
N LEU A 78 2.50 3.60 -5.82
CA LEU A 78 2.02 3.15 -7.13
C LEU A 78 0.50 2.96 -7.19
N GLY A 79 -0.21 3.42 -6.16
CA GLY A 79 -1.65 3.59 -6.18
C GLY A 79 -2.44 2.52 -5.42
N ALA A 80 -1.79 1.65 -4.64
CA ALA A 80 -2.51 0.64 -3.84
C ALA A 80 -3.59 1.29 -2.97
N ASN A 81 -4.79 0.71 -2.97
CA ASN A 81 -5.94 1.13 -2.17
C ASN A 81 -5.94 0.49 -0.78
N PHE A 82 -5.32 -0.68 -0.63
CA PHE A 82 -5.22 -1.40 0.64
C PHE A 82 -3.93 -2.22 0.67
N ILE A 83 -3.46 -2.54 1.88
CA ILE A 83 -2.26 -3.35 2.10
C ILE A 83 -2.50 -4.29 3.28
N PHE A 84 -2.22 -5.58 3.08
CA PHE A 84 -2.15 -6.56 4.15
C PHE A 84 -0.76 -6.52 4.79
N TYR A 85 -0.64 -5.73 5.86
CA TYR A 85 0.62 -5.45 6.53
C TYR A 85 1.11 -6.57 7.46
N GLY A 86 0.33 -7.65 7.60
CA GLY A 86 0.68 -8.82 8.40
C GLY A 86 0.17 -8.73 9.85
N PRO A 87 0.91 -9.26 10.83
CA PRO A 87 0.45 -9.32 12.23
C PRO A 87 0.07 -7.95 12.80
N ILE A 88 -1.02 -7.90 13.57
CA ILE A 88 -1.53 -6.66 14.18
C ILE A 88 -0.49 -5.92 15.03
N ALA A 89 0.46 -6.63 15.65
CA ALA A 89 1.53 -6.05 16.44
C ALA A 89 2.45 -5.12 15.61
N LYS A 90 2.57 -5.34 14.29
CA LYS A 90 3.35 -4.48 13.38
C LYS A 90 2.64 -3.16 13.04
N SER A 91 1.39 -2.97 13.45
CA SER A 91 0.62 -1.75 13.14
C SER A 91 1.30 -0.47 13.63
N VAL A 92 1.97 -0.54 14.80
CA VAL A 92 2.72 0.59 15.39
C VAL A 92 3.87 1.09 14.50
N GLU A 93 4.36 0.24 13.59
CA GLU A 93 5.45 0.53 12.66
C GLU A 93 4.91 0.91 11.27
N VAL A 94 3.91 0.16 10.78
CA VAL A 94 3.40 0.31 9.41
C VAL A 94 2.45 1.49 9.27
N PHE A 95 1.57 1.73 10.25
CA PHE A 95 0.54 2.78 10.11
C PHE A 95 1.14 4.19 10.04
N PRO A 96 2.16 4.56 10.84
CA PRO A 96 2.82 5.86 10.67
C PRO A 96 3.46 6.03 9.28
N ALA A 97 4.07 4.97 8.73
CA ALA A 97 4.69 5.01 7.41
C ALA A 97 3.63 5.18 6.29
N CYS A 98 2.51 4.46 6.36
CA CYS A 98 1.39 4.62 5.45
C CYS A 98 0.75 6.02 5.55
N ALA A 99 0.54 6.53 6.78
CA ALA A 99 -0.02 7.86 7.00
C ALA A 99 0.87 8.97 6.42
N MET A 100 2.20 8.81 6.53
CA MET A 100 3.17 9.69 5.88
C MET A 100 3.06 9.60 4.35
N ALA A 101 3.00 8.39 3.78
CA ALA A 101 2.87 8.19 2.33
C ALA A 101 1.58 8.82 1.79
N ASP A 102 0.44 8.60 2.44
CA ASP A 102 -0.85 9.23 2.10
C ASP A 102 -0.76 10.76 2.11
N ALA A 103 -0.06 11.33 3.10
CA ALA A 103 0.14 12.77 3.18
C ALA A 103 0.99 13.31 2.01
N ILE A 104 2.08 12.63 1.68
CA ILE A 104 2.94 12.98 0.54
C ILE A 104 2.15 12.90 -0.77
N ILE A 105 1.41 11.82 -0.99
CA ILE A 105 0.59 11.61 -2.19
C ILE A 105 -0.48 12.70 -2.29
N ALA A 106 -1.24 12.94 -1.22
CA ALA A 106 -2.29 13.96 -1.22
C ALA A 106 -1.75 15.36 -1.51
N TYR A 107 -0.57 15.69 -0.97
CA TYR A 107 0.08 16.97 -1.25
C TYR A 107 0.50 17.10 -2.72
N ALA A 108 1.13 16.06 -3.28
CA ALA A 108 1.53 16.04 -4.69
C ALA A 108 0.33 16.16 -5.63
N MET A 109 -0.76 15.44 -5.33
CA MET A 109 -1.97 15.39 -6.13
C MET A 109 -2.76 16.71 -6.13
N LYS A 110 -2.53 17.59 -5.15
CA LYS A 110 -3.09 18.95 -5.14
C LYS A 110 -2.71 19.74 -6.39
N ARG A 111 -1.51 19.52 -6.96
CA ARG A 111 -1.06 20.16 -8.21
C ARG A 111 -1.87 19.72 -9.44
N HIS A 112 -2.51 18.56 -9.35
CA HIS A 112 -3.38 18.00 -10.39
C HIS A 112 -4.88 18.26 -10.10
N GLY A 113 -5.20 19.12 -9.13
CA GLY A 113 -6.58 19.43 -8.75
C GLY A 113 -7.27 18.32 -7.93
N ILE A 114 -6.57 17.23 -7.63
CA ILE A 114 -7.10 16.11 -6.84
C ILE A 114 -6.89 16.39 -5.35
N LYS A 115 -7.93 16.17 -4.54
CA LYS A 115 -7.91 16.42 -3.09
C LYS A 115 -8.52 15.23 -2.34
N PRO A 116 -8.10 14.95 -1.09
CA PRO A 116 -8.78 13.98 -0.26
C PRO A 116 -10.28 14.29 -0.15
N ARG A 117 -11.12 13.28 -0.33
CA ARG A 117 -12.58 13.42 -0.26
C ARG A 117 -13.08 13.75 1.15
N THR A 118 -12.33 13.37 2.18
CA THR A 118 -12.69 13.54 3.59
C THR A 118 -11.75 14.52 4.29
N LYS A 119 -12.30 15.27 5.27
CA LYS A 119 -11.50 16.11 6.19
C LYS A 119 -10.71 15.28 7.22
N ASN A 120 -11.08 14.00 7.40
CA ASN A 120 -10.37 13.07 8.28
C ASN A 120 -9.29 12.28 7.50
N HIS A 121 -8.49 12.97 6.70
CA HIS A 121 -7.36 12.39 5.98
C HIS A 121 -6.06 12.64 6.75
N HIS A 122 -5.07 11.75 6.65
CA HIS A 122 -3.81 11.89 7.39
C HIS A 122 -3.10 13.22 7.08
N PHE A 123 -3.08 13.62 5.81
CA PHE A 123 -2.63 14.96 5.38
C PHE A 123 -3.31 16.10 6.16
N THR A 124 -4.65 16.10 6.22
CA THR A 124 -5.42 17.20 6.83
C THR A 124 -5.39 17.17 8.35
N LYS A 125 -5.09 16.02 8.96
CA LYS A 125 -5.02 15.84 10.40
C LYS A 125 -3.66 16.23 10.98
N TYR A 126 -2.56 15.84 10.31
CA TYR A 126 -1.22 15.95 10.87
C TYR A 126 -0.34 17.02 10.22
N PHE A 127 -0.65 17.49 8.99
CA PHE A 127 0.28 18.32 8.20
C PHE A 127 -0.31 19.65 7.73
N LYS A 128 -1.48 20.06 8.25
CA LYS A 128 -2.18 21.30 7.85
C LYS A 128 -1.38 22.60 8.06
N SER A 129 -0.44 22.64 8.99
CA SER A 129 0.34 23.85 9.34
C SER A 129 1.62 24.03 8.53
N VAL A 130 1.95 23.09 7.64
CA VAL A 130 3.23 23.06 6.90
C VAL A 130 3.04 23.52 5.44
N CYS A 131 1.84 23.98 5.05
CA CYS A 131 1.49 24.28 3.66
C CYS A 131 0.55 25.47 3.51
#